data_AF-U6R9V8-F1
#
_entry.id   AF-U6R9V8-F1
#
_cell.length_a   1.000
_cell.length_b   1.000
_cell.length_c   1.000
_cell.angle_alpha   90.00
_cell.angle_beta   90.00
_cell.angle_gamma   90.00
#
_symmetry.space_group_name_H-M   'P 1'
#
loop_
_entity.id
_entity.type
_entity.pdbx_description
1 polymer ?
#
loop_
_entity_poly.entity_id
_entity_poly.type
_entity_poly.pdbx_seq_one_letter_code
_entity_poly.pdbx_strand_id
1 'polypeptide(L)'
;MALYYILNNINIPYLGLSKGKMGLSLFYFHYSMHTHNSVYEQFAYELLNDIIEDINDEMPISFSSGICGIGWGIEYLAHYGFLKENTDEILNEMDLQVMLYDSTRFTNYSLYDGLEGIICYVLSRILSTRQVGSSHSFDFNYINNLYKTCKQIPKTEQEQCIGIFINWFEQQQISYSFNTILNQIYSIYLKEVNYKNNWQKYLVRLANNQLANL
;
A
#
# COMPACT_ATOMS: atom_id res chain seq x y z
N MET A 1 -8.20 11.02 -25.26
CA MET A 1 -8.76 10.27 -24.10
C MET A 1 -7.80 10.24 -22.92
N ALA A 2 -6.49 10.01 -23.12
CA ALA A 2 -5.44 10.12 -22.11
C ALA A 2 -5.40 11.46 -21.36
N LEU A 3 -5.28 12.56 -22.12
CA LEU A 3 -5.24 13.93 -21.59
C LEU A 3 -6.50 14.30 -20.79
N TYR A 4 -7.67 13.78 -21.18
CA TYR A 4 -8.93 14.00 -20.46
C TYR A 4 -8.93 13.38 -19.06
N TYR A 5 -8.30 12.22 -18.87
CA TYR A 5 -8.21 11.59 -17.55
C TYR A 5 -7.16 12.26 -16.67
N ILE A 6 -6.02 12.65 -17.26
CA ILE A 6 -5.02 13.48 -16.58
C ILE A 6 -5.71 14.76 -16.07
N LEU A 7 -6.36 15.52 -16.95
CA LEU A 7 -7.02 16.79 -16.60
C LEU A 7 -8.12 16.66 -15.54
N ASN A 8 -8.85 15.54 -15.49
CA ASN A 8 -9.89 15.34 -14.48
C ASN A 8 -9.37 14.90 -13.10
N ASN A 9 -8.13 14.38 -13.03
CA ASN A 9 -7.55 13.86 -11.80
C ASN A 9 -6.58 14.85 -11.12
N ILE A 10 -6.25 15.97 -11.76
CA ILE A 10 -5.32 17.00 -11.24
C ILE A 10 -5.76 17.56 -9.87
N ASN A 11 -7.05 17.58 -9.55
CA ASN A 11 -7.58 18.21 -8.33
C ASN A 11 -8.07 17.22 -7.26
N ILE A 12 -7.57 15.99 -7.21
CA ILE A 12 -7.98 15.04 -6.17
C ILE A 12 -7.29 15.43 -4.84
N PRO A 13 -8.04 15.80 -3.79
CA PRO A 13 -7.45 16.27 -2.54
C PRO A 13 -7.03 15.11 -1.62
N TYR A 14 -7.46 13.88 -1.93
CA TYR A 14 -7.18 12.71 -1.10
C TYR A 14 -5.85 12.08 -1.51
N LEU A 15 -4.99 11.77 -0.55
CA LEU A 15 -3.68 11.19 -0.83
C LEU A 15 -3.69 9.65 -0.86
N GLY A 16 -4.56 9.03 -0.05
CA GLY A 16 -4.54 7.58 0.21
C GLY A 16 -4.88 6.64 -0.95
N LEU A 17 -4.87 5.34 -0.64
CA LEU A 17 -4.85 4.26 -1.62
C LEU A 17 -6.19 4.01 -2.34
N SER A 18 -7.34 4.12 -1.67
CA SER A 18 -8.67 3.70 -2.18
C SER A 18 -9.42 4.76 -2.98
N LYS A 19 -9.20 6.05 -2.74
CA LYS A 19 -9.88 7.16 -3.45
C LYS A 19 -8.96 8.36 -3.68
N GLY A 20 -7.65 8.14 -3.57
CA GLY A 20 -6.66 9.20 -3.59
C GLY A 20 -5.54 9.01 -4.60
N LYS A 21 -4.60 9.95 -4.57
CA LYS A 21 -3.47 10.05 -5.49
C LYS A 21 -2.62 8.78 -5.49
N MET A 22 -2.45 8.07 -4.36
CA MET A 22 -1.65 6.85 -4.31
C MET A 22 -2.22 5.74 -5.19
N GLY A 23 -3.53 5.47 -5.09
CA GLY A 23 -4.17 4.46 -5.94
C GLY A 23 -4.06 4.77 -7.43
N LEU A 24 -4.15 6.05 -7.78
CA LEU A 24 -3.96 6.50 -9.17
C LEU A 24 -2.51 6.41 -9.62
N SER A 25 -1.55 6.75 -8.78
CA SER A 25 -0.13 6.63 -9.10
C SER A 25 0.21 5.16 -9.39
N LEU A 26 -0.22 4.21 -8.54
CA LEU A 26 -0.07 2.77 -8.82
C LEU A 26 -0.68 2.38 -10.17
N PHE A 27 -1.90 2.85 -10.47
CA PHE A 27 -2.54 2.61 -11.75
C PHE A 27 -1.71 3.10 -12.93
N TYR A 28 -1.25 4.35 -12.88
CA TYR A 28 -0.57 4.99 -14.00
C TYR A 28 0.84 4.42 -14.24
N PHE A 29 1.54 3.96 -13.19
CA PHE A 29 2.77 3.18 -13.34
C PHE A 29 2.55 1.86 -14.08
N HIS A 30 1.50 1.11 -13.75
CA HIS A 30 1.17 -0.10 -14.52
C HIS A 30 0.67 0.21 -15.93
N TYR A 31 -0.08 1.30 -16.08
CA TYR A 31 -0.64 1.69 -17.37
C TYR A 31 0.43 2.19 -18.35
N SER A 32 1.44 2.91 -17.86
CA SER A 32 2.61 3.32 -18.65
C SER A 32 3.36 2.10 -19.17
N MET A 33 3.58 1.09 -18.33
CA MET A 33 4.22 -0.17 -18.72
C MET A 33 3.44 -0.91 -19.80
N HIS A 34 2.12 -1.02 -19.64
CA HIS A 34 1.28 -1.71 -20.62
C HIS A 34 1.21 -0.97 -21.98
N THR A 35 1.28 0.37 -21.96
CA THR A 35 1.15 1.19 -23.17
C THR A 35 2.48 1.65 -23.76
N HIS A 36 3.59 1.41 -23.05
CA HIS A 36 4.93 1.96 -23.35
C HIS A 36 4.91 3.47 -23.57
N ASN A 37 4.09 4.20 -22.82
CA ASN A 37 3.94 5.64 -22.95
C ASN A 37 4.40 6.36 -21.67
N SER A 38 5.53 7.05 -21.79
CA SER A 38 6.18 7.77 -20.69
C SER A 38 5.36 8.94 -20.12
N VAL A 39 4.36 9.46 -20.85
CA VAL A 39 3.47 10.50 -20.33
C VAL A 39 2.68 10.01 -19.12
N TYR A 40 2.28 8.73 -19.10
CA TYR A 40 1.59 8.17 -17.94
C TYR A 40 2.53 7.93 -16.77
N GLU A 41 3.78 7.55 -17.04
CA GLU A 41 4.80 7.39 -16.01
C GLU A 41 5.11 8.76 -15.36
N GLN A 42 5.32 9.80 -16.18
CA GLN A 42 5.50 11.17 -15.69
C GLN A 42 4.34 11.62 -14.81
N PHE A 43 3.10 11.36 -15.24
CA PHE A 43 1.93 11.69 -14.44
C PHE A 43 1.83 10.88 -13.13
N ALA A 44 2.24 9.59 -13.15
CA ALA A 44 2.30 8.77 -11.94
C ALA A 44 3.31 9.30 -10.91
N TYR A 45 4.45 9.80 -11.40
CA TYR A 45 5.48 10.46 -10.59
C TYR A 45 5.01 11.82 -10.06
N GLU A 46 4.33 12.64 -10.86
CA GLU A 46 3.75 13.90 -10.37
C GLU A 46 2.78 13.64 -9.20
N LEU A 47 1.88 12.67 -9.35
CA LEU A 47 0.98 12.25 -8.27
C LEU A 47 1.74 11.75 -7.03
N LEU A 48 2.88 11.08 -7.21
CA LEU A 48 3.68 10.58 -6.10
C LEU A 48 4.41 11.72 -5.36
N ASN A 49 4.97 12.68 -6.10
CA ASN A 49 5.63 13.85 -5.52
C ASN A 49 4.64 14.68 -4.70
N ASP A 50 3.46 14.93 -5.26
CA ASP A 50 2.35 15.57 -4.55
C ASP A 50 2.01 14.86 -3.23
N ILE A 51 1.96 13.52 -3.23
CA ILE A 51 1.71 12.75 -2.00
C ILE A 51 2.81 13.00 -0.98
N ILE A 52 4.08 12.92 -1.39
CA ILE A 52 5.22 13.09 -0.48
C ILE A 52 5.26 14.51 0.09
N GLU A 53 4.89 15.52 -0.71
CA GLU A 53 4.84 16.93 -0.28
C GLU A 53 3.65 17.24 0.63
N ASP A 54 2.49 16.59 0.43
CA ASP A 54 1.24 16.90 1.13
C ASP A 54 0.98 16.06 2.41
N ILE A 55 1.77 15.00 2.66
CA ILE A 55 1.62 14.17 3.88
C ILE A 55 1.86 14.98 5.13
N ASN A 56 1.04 14.73 6.15
CA ASN A 56 1.11 15.41 7.44
C ASN A 56 0.54 14.55 8.57
N ASP A 57 0.76 15.00 9.80
CA ASP A 57 0.40 14.30 11.05
C ASP A 57 -1.11 14.14 11.28
N GLU A 58 -1.96 14.84 10.52
CA GLU A 58 -3.41 14.74 10.63
C GLU A 58 -3.99 13.59 9.79
N MET A 59 -3.14 12.93 9.01
CA MET A 59 -3.57 11.83 8.16
C MET A 59 -4.04 10.62 8.97
N PRO A 60 -5.10 9.91 8.51
CA PRO A 60 -5.48 8.64 9.11
C PRO A 60 -4.33 7.63 9.04
N ILE A 61 -4.28 6.70 9.99
CA ILE A 61 -3.33 5.57 9.95
C ILE A 61 -3.77 4.46 8.99
N SER A 62 -5.01 4.50 8.51
CA SER A 62 -5.65 3.43 7.75
C SER A 62 -4.90 3.03 6.48
N PHE A 63 -5.14 1.82 6.01
CA PHE A 63 -4.61 1.34 4.74
C PHE A 63 -5.37 1.91 3.54
N SER A 64 -6.66 2.20 3.71
CA SER A 64 -7.54 2.70 2.65
C SER A 64 -7.24 4.16 2.27
N SER A 65 -7.09 5.04 3.25
CA SER A 65 -7.05 6.49 3.07
C SER A 65 -5.83 7.15 3.71
N GLY A 66 -5.00 6.36 4.39
CA GLY A 66 -4.02 6.85 5.33
C GLY A 66 -2.58 6.42 5.06
N ILE A 67 -1.75 6.66 6.08
CA ILE A 67 -0.29 6.49 6.07
C ILE A 67 0.11 5.06 5.71
N CYS A 68 -0.54 4.03 6.27
CA CYS A 68 -0.18 2.65 5.98
C CYS A 68 -0.41 2.28 4.51
N GLY A 69 -1.47 2.81 3.89
CA GLY A 69 -1.74 2.57 2.47
C GLY A 69 -0.74 3.24 1.55
N ILE A 70 -0.34 4.46 1.89
CA ILE A 70 0.67 5.22 1.15
C ILE A 70 2.04 4.56 1.28
N GLY A 71 2.45 4.26 2.51
CA GLY A 71 3.74 3.61 2.76
C GLY A 71 3.83 2.24 2.09
N TRP A 72 2.75 1.45 2.13
CA TRP A 72 2.68 0.19 1.39
C TRP A 72 2.77 0.41 -0.12
N GLY A 73 2.12 1.44 -0.65
CA GLY A 73 2.19 1.82 -2.06
C GLY A 73 3.59 2.21 -2.51
N ILE A 74 4.34 2.94 -1.68
CA ILE A 74 5.74 3.30 -1.96
C ILE A 74 6.63 2.06 -1.98
N GLU A 75 6.47 1.16 -1.01
CA GLU A 75 7.17 -0.13 -1.01
C GLU A 75 6.82 -1.00 -2.22
N TYR A 76 5.54 -1.01 -2.61
CA TYR A 76 5.09 -1.67 -3.82
C TYR A 76 5.83 -1.13 -5.04
N LEU A 77 5.87 0.20 -5.22
CA LEU A 77 6.53 0.84 -6.36
C LEU A 77 8.02 0.52 -6.41
N ALA A 78 8.72 0.58 -5.27
CA ALA A 78 10.13 0.20 -5.19
C ALA A 78 10.35 -1.28 -5.53
N HIS A 79 9.51 -2.18 -4.99
CA HIS A 79 9.61 -3.62 -5.24
C HIS A 79 9.52 -3.99 -6.72
N TYR A 80 8.64 -3.32 -7.48
CA TYR A 80 8.49 -3.54 -8.93
C TYR A 80 9.43 -2.67 -9.79
N GLY A 81 10.33 -1.91 -9.18
CA GLY A 81 11.32 -1.09 -9.88
C GLY A 81 10.76 0.20 -10.50
N PHE A 82 9.57 0.63 -10.09
CA PHE A 82 8.98 1.92 -10.47
C PHE A 82 9.59 3.08 -9.70
N LEU A 83 10.13 2.84 -8.50
CA LEU A 83 10.77 3.85 -7.67
C LEU A 83 12.24 3.48 -7.47
N LYS A 84 13.16 4.42 -7.70
CA LYS A 84 14.62 4.20 -7.54
C LYS A 84 15.16 4.85 -6.27
N GLU A 85 14.40 5.78 -5.73
CA GLU A 85 14.66 6.53 -4.52
C GLU A 85 14.69 5.60 -3.30
N ASN A 86 15.43 6.02 -2.27
CA ASN A 86 15.57 5.24 -1.05
C ASN A 86 14.28 5.31 -0.23
N THR A 87 13.52 4.21 -0.17
CA THR A 87 12.27 4.18 0.59
C THR A 87 12.48 4.36 2.09
N ASP A 88 13.68 4.09 2.61
CA ASP A 88 13.98 4.32 4.03
C ASP A 88 14.07 5.80 4.40
N GLU A 89 14.44 6.65 3.44
CA GLU A 89 14.39 8.10 3.62
C GLU A 89 12.97 8.62 3.48
N ILE A 90 12.24 8.19 2.45
CA ILE A 90 10.87 8.64 2.16
C ILE A 90 9.91 8.27 3.30
N LEU A 91 10.03 7.06 3.84
CA LEU A 91 9.06 6.49 4.77
C LEU A 91 9.43 6.68 6.25
N ASN A 92 10.54 7.35 6.55
CA ASN A 92 11.04 7.43 7.93
C ASN A 92 10.02 8.06 8.89
N GLU A 93 9.44 9.18 8.51
CA GLU A 93 8.45 9.89 9.34
C GLU A 93 7.16 9.07 9.48
N MET A 94 6.72 8.41 8.40
CA MET A 94 5.56 7.52 8.41
C MET A 94 5.78 6.31 9.32
N ASP A 95 6.97 5.71 9.29
CA ASP A 95 7.36 4.61 10.18
C ASP A 95 7.25 5.05 11.66
N LEU A 96 7.74 6.25 11.98
CA LEU A 96 7.62 6.83 13.33
C LEU A 96 6.16 7.06 13.74
N GLN A 97 5.33 7.61 12.86
CA GLN A 97 3.91 7.84 13.16
C GLN A 97 3.15 6.55 13.41
N VAL A 98 3.43 5.51 12.63
CA VAL A 98 2.86 4.18 12.82
C VAL A 98 3.23 3.62 14.20
N MET A 99 4.48 3.81 14.65
CA MET A 99 4.94 3.34 15.96
C MET A 99 4.28 4.04 17.15
N LEU A 100 3.63 5.20 16.96
CA LEU A 100 2.88 5.87 18.03
C LEU A 100 1.56 5.16 18.38
N TYR A 101 1.06 4.27 17.52
CA TYR A 101 -0.20 3.57 17.74
C TYR A 101 -0.02 2.35 18.64
N ASP A 102 -0.80 2.32 19.73
CA ASP A 102 -0.85 1.16 20.61
C ASP A 102 -1.72 0.05 20.00
N SER A 103 -1.06 -1.01 19.54
CA SER A 103 -1.69 -2.17 18.90
C SER A 103 -2.74 -2.86 19.79
N THR A 104 -2.63 -2.77 21.11
CA THR A 104 -3.55 -3.43 22.05
C THR A 104 -4.94 -2.79 22.09
N ARG A 105 -5.10 -1.60 21.52
CA ARG A 105 -6.35 -0.83 21.53
C ARG A 105 -7.23 -1.06 20.30
N PHE A 106 -6.76 -1.82 19.32
CA PHE A 106 -7.53 -2.11 18.11
C PHE A 106 -8.62 -3.15 18.38
N THR A 107 -9.85 -2.82 17.99
CA THR A 107 -10.99 -3.75 17.96
C THR A 107 -11.48 -4.06 16.55
N ASN A 108 -10.97 -3.32 15.55
CA ASN A 108 -11.21 -3.56 14.13
C ASN A 108 -9.97 -4.23 13.54
N TYR A 109 -10.11 -5.44 13.01
CA TYR A 109 -9.01 -6.21 12.42
C TYR A 109 -9.03 -6.23 10.89
N SER A 110 -9.87 -5.43 10.24
CA SER A 110 -9.94 -5.37 8.77
C SER A 110 -8.69 -4.75 8.13
N LEU A 111 -8.38 -5.18 6.91
CA LEU A 111 -7.29 -4.62 6.09
C LEU A 111 -7.40 -3.10 5.92
N TYR A 112 -8.58 -2.57 5.61
CA TYR A 112 -8.73 -1.20 5.12
C TYR A 112 -8.60 -0.15 6.23
N ASP A 113 -9.27 -0.37 7.36
CA ASP A 113 -9.41 0.62 8.43
C ASP A 113 -9.06 0.04 9.81
N GLY A 114 -8.50 -1.16 9.85
CA GLY A 114 -8.16 -1.89 11.06
C GLY A 114 -6.69 -2.26 11.15
N LEU A 115 -6.41 -3.11 12.15
CA LEU A 115 -5.05 -3.52 12.50
C LEU A 115 -4.32 -4.26 11.35
N GLU A 116 -5.05 -5.02 10.54
CA GLU A 116 -4.45 -5.78 9.43
C GLU A 116 -3.78 -4.86 8.40
N GLY A 117 -4.32 -3.66 8.17
CA GLY A 117 -3.72 -2.64 7.32
C GLY A 117 -2.36 -2.16 7.82
N ILE A 118 -2.25 -1.96 9.13
CA ILE A 118 -1.00 -1.59 9.79
C ILE A 118 0.01 -2.72 9.65
N ILE A 119 -0.42 -3.95 9.90
CA ILE A 119 0.43 -5.14 9.77
C ILE A 119 0.89 -5.32 8.32
N CYS A 120 0.04 -5.05 7.34
CA CYS A 120 0.38 -5.12 5.93
C CYS A 120 1.53 -4.16 5.58
N TYR A 121 1.46 -2.93 6.09
CA TYR A 121 2.53 -1.95 5.91
C TYR A 121 3.82 -2.34 6.66
N VAL A 122 3.71 -2.76 7.92
CA VAL A 122 4.87 -3.19 8.72
C VAL A 122 5.56 -4.38 8.06
N LEU A 123 4.79 -5.36 7.56
CA LEU A 123 5.31 -6.49 6.80
C LEU A 123 6.03 -6.06 5.54
N SER A 124 5.46 -5.13 4.75
CA SER A 124 6.15 -4.66 3.54
C SER A 124 7.50 -4.05 3.88
N ARG A 125 7.59 -3.23 4.94
CA ARG A 125 8.87 -2.64 5.38
C ARG A 125 9.86 -3.67 5.87
N ILE A 126 9.42 -4.68 6.64
CA ILE A 126 10.29 -5.75 7.16
C ILE A 126 10.86 -6.60 6.03
N LEU A 127 10.05 -6.91 5.02
CA LEU A 127 10.38 -7.86 3.97
C LEU A 127 11.06 -7.21 2.75
N SER A 128 11.07 -5.89 2.65
CA SER A 128 11.75 -5.18 1.59
C SER A 128 13.27 -5.26 1.72
N THR A 129 13.93 -5.45 0.57
CA THR A 129 15.38 -5.45 0.46
C THR A 129 15.91 -4.06 0.75
N ARG A 130 16.82 -3.93 1.71
CA ARG A 130 17.39 -2.64 2.11
C ARG A 130 18.81 -2.43 1.60
N GLN A 131 19.19 -1.16 1.49
CA GLN A 131 20.57 -0.78 1.23
C GLN A 131 21.45 -1.09 2.46
N VAL A 132 22.71 -1.41 2.22
CA VAL A 132 23.68 -1.70 3.29
C VAL A 132 23.84 -0.46 4.18
N GLY A 133 23.53 -0.59 5.47
CA GLY A 133 23.65 0.49 6.46
C GLY A 133 22.35 1.24 6.79
N SER A 134 21.21 0.85 6.20
CA SER A 134 19.89 1.37 6.59
C SER A 134 19.54 1.03 8.04
N SER A 135 18.99 1.99 8.77
CA SER A 135 18.35 1.73 10.07
C SER A 135 17.10 0.86 9.88
N HIS A 136 16.81 -0.03 10.83
CA HIS A 136 15.59 -0.82 10.83
C HIS A 136 14.38 0.12 11.01
N SER A 137 13.40 0.06 10.11
CA SER A 137 12.20 0.93 10.12
C SER A 137 11.41 0.89 11.42
N PHE A 138 11.20 -0.31 11.95
CA PHE A 138 10.39 -0.54 13.14
C PHE A 138 11.26 -1.13 14.23
N ASP A 139 11.15 -0.59 15.43
CA ASP A 139 11.88 -1.12 16.57
C ASP A 139 11.32 -2.49 17.02
N PHE A 140 12.17 -3.26 17.69
CA PHE A 140 11.81 -4.61 18.13
C PHE A 140 10.65 -4.63 19.14
N ASN A 141 10.52 -3.60 19.99
CA ASN A 141 9.45 -3.55 20.99
C ASN A 141 8.10 -3.38 20.30
N TYR A 142 8.01 -2.50 19.31
CA TYR A 142 6.82 -2.29 18.51
C TYR A 142 6.41 -3.57 17.77
N ILE A 143 7.35 -4.23 17.08
CA ILE A 143 7.10 -5.50 16.37
C ILE A 143 6.62 -6.59 17.34
N ASN A 144 7.26 -6.71 18.51
CA ASN A 144 6.88 -7.69 19.52
C ASN A 144 5.48 -7.42 20.12
N ASN A 145 5.10 -6.15 20.29
CA ASN A 145 3.77 -5.78 20.75
C ASN A 145 2.71 -6.11 19.70
N LEU A 146 2.96 -5.79 18.42
CA LEU A 146 2.09 -6.22 17.31
C LEU A 146 1.92 -7.73 17.30
N TYR A 147 3.00 -8.49 17.47
CA TYR A 147 2.95 -9.96 17.49
C TYR A 147 2.05 -10.47 18.62
N LYS A 148 2.24 -9.96 19.85
CA LYS A 148 1.38 -10.32 20.99
C LYS A 148 -0.08 -10.01 20.73
N THR A 149 -0.39 -8.82 20.18
CA THR A 149 -1.75 -8.45 19.78
C THR A 149 -2.30 -9.44 18.76
N CYS A 150 -1.57 -9.73 17.68
CA CYS A 150 -1.99 -10.66 16.63
C CYS A 150 -2.32 -12.05 17.18
N LYS A 151 -1.54 -12.55 18.14
CA LYS A 151 -1.77 -13.86 18.77
C LYS A 151 -3.06 -13.92 19.60
N GLN A 152 -3.56 -12.79 20.08
CA GLN A 152 -4.79 -12.70 20.88
C GLN A 152 -6.06 -12.58 20.02
N ILE A 153 -5.93 -12.22 18.74
CA ILE A 153 -7.04 -12.12 17.79
C ILE A 153 -7.68 -13.51 17.59
N PRO A 154 -9.02 -13.62 17.42
CA PRO A 154 -9.66 -14.89 17.08
C PRO A 154 -9.03 -15.57 15.86
N LYS A 155 -8.85 -16.89 15.90
CA LYS A 155 -8.18 -17.64 14.83
C LYS A 155 -8.83 -17.46 13.45
N THR A 156 -10.13 -17.23 13.40
CA THR A 156 -10.91 -16.94 12.18
C THR A 156 -10.59 -15.58 11.56
N GLU A 157 -9.98 -14.66 12.31
CA GLU A 157 -9.57 -13.34 11.83
C GLU A 157 -8.04 -13.24 11.65
N GLN A 158 -7.28 -14.28 12.01
CA GLN A 158 -5.83 -14.36 11.75
C GLN A 158 -5.54 -14.80 10.31
N GLU A 159 -6.20 -14.17 9.35
CA GLU A 159 -5.99 -14.43 7.92
C GLU A 159 -4.99 -13.43 7.31
N GLN A 160 -4.62 -13.67 6.05
CA GLN A 160 -3.83 -12.77 5.20
C GLN A 160 -2.60 -12.16 5.91
N CYS A 161 -2.54 -10.84 6.09
CA CYS A 161 -1.35 -10.16 6.63
C CYS A 161 -1.13 -10.49 8.11
N ILE A 162 -2.19 -10.62 8.91
CA ILE A 162 -2.07 -11.04 10.33
C ILE A 162 -1.45 -12.43 10.40
N GLY A 163 -1.98 -13.38 9.62
CA GLY A 163 -1.47 -14.76 9.59
C GLY A 163 -0.02 -14.84 9.09
N ILE A 164 0.32 -14.11 8.03
CA ILE A 164 1.69 -14.03 7.49
C ILE A 164 2.64 -13.46 8.53
N PHE A 165 2.25 -12.40 9.25
CA PHE A 165 3.08 -11.77 10.26
C PHE A 165 3.38 -12.68 11.45
N ILE A 166 2.37 -13.42 11.94
CA ILE A 166 2.56 -14.42 12.99
C ILE A 166 3.55 -15.50 12.53
N ASN A 167 3.37 -16.04 11.32
CA ASN A 167 4.24 -17.10 10.80
C ASN A 167 5.67 -16.63 10.58
N TRP A 168 5.84 -15.39 10.08
CA TRP A 168 7.16 -14.78 9.93
C TRP A 168 7.84 -14.62 11.28
N PHE A 169 7.14 -14.09 12.28
CA PHE A 169 7.71 -13.86 13.61
C PHE A 169 8.12 -15.16 14.32
N GLU A 170 7.31 -16.22 14.21
CA GLU A 170 7.55 -17.50 14.91
C GLU A 170 8.55 -18.41 14.19
N GLN A 171 8.47 -18.48 12.85
CA GLN A 171 9.11 -19.55 12.07
C GLN A 171 10.09 -19.02 11.02
N GLN A 172 10.21 -17.70 10.87
CA GLN A 172 10.98 -17.07 9.79
C GLN A 172 10.55 -17.54 8.39
N GLN A 173 9.33 -18.09 8.26
CA GLN A 173 8.75 -18.52 7.00
C GLN A 173 7.93 -17.38 6.39
N ILE A 174 8.09 -17.16 5.09
CA ILE A 174 7.49 -16.02 4.38
C ILE A 174 6.69 -16.54 3.19
N SER A 175 5.43 -16.11 3.12
CA SER A 175 4.57 -16.24 1.93
C SER A 175 3.83 -14.92 1.70
N TYR A 176 4.59 -13.81 1.66
CA TYR A 176 4.07 -12.49 1.36
C TYR A 176 4.18 -12.19 -0.14
N SER A 177 3.15 -11.56 -0.71
CA SER A 177 3.12 -11.17 -2.11
C SER A 177 2.39 -9.83 -2.24
N PHE A 178 3.10 -8.82 -2.73
CA PHE A 178 2.52 -7.52 -3.06
C PHE A 178 1.34 -7.65 -4.04
N ASN A 179 1.42 -8.56 -5.01
CA ASN A 179 0.34 -8.82 -5.96
C ASN A 179 -0.92 -9.38 -5.28
N THR A 180 -0.80 -10.18 -4.23
CA THR A 180 -1.97 -10.71 -3.50
C THR A 180 -2.76 -9.57 -2.85
N ILE A 181 -2.06 -8.65 -2.18
CA ILE A 181 -2.68 -7.49 -1.54
C ILE A 181 -3.23 -6.52 -2.58
N LEU A 182 -2.47 -6.27 -3.66
CA LEU A 182 -2.93 -5.46 -4.79
C LEU A 182 -4.24 -5.99 -5.39
N ASN A 183 -4.35 -7.31 -5.57
CA ASN A 183 -5.57 -7.94 -6.07
C ASN A 183 -6.76 -7.75 -5.11
N GLN A 184 -6.53 -7.77 -3.80
CA GLN A 184 -7.58 -7.50 -2.82
C GLN A 184 -8.06 -6.05 -2.91
N ILE A 185 -7.14 -5.09 -3.00
CA ILE A 185 -7.44 -3.67 -3.22
C ILE A 185 -8.30 -3.52 -4.48
N TYR A 186 -7.88 -4.09 -5.61
CA TYR A 186 -8.62 -4.04 -6.87
C TYR A 186 -9.99 -4.72 -6.81
N SER A 187 -10.11 -5.83 -6.07
CA SER A 187 -11.39 -6.55 -5.92
C SER A 187 -12.47 -5.73 -5.24
N ILE A 188 -12.09 -4.73 -4.42
CA ILE A 188 -13.04 -3.81 -3.76
C ILE A 188 -13.36 -2.62 -4.64
N TYR A 189 -12.36 -2.04 -5.32
CA TYR A 189 -12.62 -1.07 -6.38
C TYR A 189 -13.65 -1.59 -7.39
N LEU A 190 -13.62 -2.88 -7.67
CA LEU A 190 -14.59 -3.59 -8.49
C LEU A 190 -16.01 -3.67 -7.92
N LYS A 191 -16.14 -3.79 -6.59
CA LYS A 191 -17.42 -3.93 -5.89
C LYS A 191 -18.09 -2.59 -5.62
N GLU A 192 -17.32 -1.54 -5.35
CA GLU A 192 -17.85 -0.19 -5.10
C GLU A 192 -18.27 0.54 -6.38
N VAL A 193 -17.76 0.13 -7.54
CA VAL A 193 -18.02 0.81 -8.82
C VAL A 193 -19.26 0.22 -9.48
N ASN A 194 -20.40 0.90 -9.29
CA ASN A 194 -21.54 0.79 -10.19
C ASN A 194 -21.10 1.43 -11.54
N TYR A 195 -20.69 0.61 -12.51
CA TYR A 195 -19.99 0.88 -13.78
C TYR A 195 -20.35 2.17 -14.58
N LYS A 196 -20.16 3.36 -14.01
CA LYS A 196 -20.41 4.63 -14.69
C LYS A 196 -19.15 5.23 -15.34
N ASN A 197 -17.94 4.94 -14.84
CA ASN A 197 -16.69 5.52 -15.37
C ASN A 197 -15.77 4.48 -16.02
N ASN A 198 -15.19 4.83 -17.17
CA ASN A 198 -14.46 3.91 -18.06
C ASN A 198 -13.01 3.59 -17.63
N TRP A 199 -12.36 4.40 -16.78
CA TRP A 199 -10.99 4.11 -16.30
C TRP A 199 -10.97 2.99 -15.25
N GLN A 200 -11.98 2.93 -14.39
CA GLN A 200 -12.17 1.83 -13.44
C GLN A 200 -12.39 0.49 -14.16
N LYS A 201 -13.10 0.48 -15.31
CA LYS A 201 -13.19 -0.69 -16.20
C LYS A 201 -11.83 -1.11 -16.78
N TYR A 202 -10.93 -0.16 -17.00
CA TYR A 202 -9.60 -0.42 -17.54
C TYR A 202 -8.67 -1.01 -16.47
N LEU A 203 -8.73 -0.49 -15.25
CA LEU A 203 -8.07 -1.07 -14.06
C LEU A 203 -8.41 -2.56 -13.87
N VAL A 204 -9.69 -2.87 -14.01
CA VAL A 204 -10.22 -4.23 -13.95
C VAL A 204 -9.66 -5.13 -15.05
N ARG A 205 -9.56 -4.60 -16.27
CA ARG A 205 -8.98 -5.34 -17.40
C ARG A 205 -7.48 -5.54 -17.25
N LEU A 206 -6.74 -4.57 -16.69
CA LEU A 206 -5.32 -4.72 -16.40
C LEU A 206 -5.06 -5.78 -15.33
N ALA A 207 -5.82 -5.76 -14.22
CA ALA A 207 -5.75 -6.79 -13.18
C ALA A 207 -6.05 -8.20 -13.75
N ASN A 208 -7.06 -8.31 -14.62
CA ASN A 208 -7.41 -9.58 -15.25
C ASN A 208 -6.38 -10.03 -16.32
N ASN A 209 -5.69 -9.12 -17.00
CA ASN A 209 -4.67 -9.45 -18.00
C ASN A 209 -3.31 -9.78 -17.40
N GLN A 210 -2.95 -9.23 -16.23
CA GLN A 210 -1.76 -9.68 -15.48
C GLN A 210 -1.89 -11.12 -14.99
N LEU A 211 -3.13 -11.63 -14.81
CA LEU A 211 -3.41 -13.04 -14.52
C LEU A 211 -3.32 -13.96 -15.75
N ALA A 212 -3.22 -13.42 -16.97
CA ALA A 212 -3.14 -14.21 -18.19
C ALA A 212 -1.70 -14.40 -18.72
N ASN A 213 -0.72 -13.68 -18.15
CA ASN A 213 0.69 -13.72 -18.54
C ASN A 213 1.65 -14.01 -17.37
N LEU A 214 1.16 -14.70 -16.34
CA LEU A 214 1.93 -15.49 -15.37
C LEU A 214 1.42 -16.93 -15.40
#